data_AF-A0A523JPE7-F1
#
_entry.id   AF-A0A523JPE7-F1
#
_cell.length_a   1.000
_cell.length_b   1.000
_cell.length_c   1.000
_cell.angle_alpha   90.00
_cell.angle_beta   90.00
_cell.angle_gamma   90.00
#
_symmetry.space_group_name_H-M   'P 1'
#
loop_
_entity.id
_entity.type
_entity.pdbx_description
1 polymer ?
#
loop_
_entity_poly.entity_id
_entity_poly.type
_entity_poly.pdbx_seq_one_letter_code
_entity_poly.pdbx_strand_id
1 'polypeptide(L)' 'MMTGDRWLTLVELAGYSKLSHSKLCRMVQNGDIPASRIASPWRFDAREIEIWMKSQG' A
#
# COMPACT_ATOMS: atom_id res chain seq x y z
N MET A 1 -15.74 5.68 -12.43
CA MET A 1 -15.81 4.33 -11.84
C MET A 1 -15.18 4.44 -10.46
N MET A 2 -15.93 4.13 -9.40
CA MET A 2 -15.56 4.41 -8.01
C MET A 2 -14.50 3.41 -7.53
N THR A 3 -13.21 3.76 -7.63
CA THR A 3 -12.10 2.93 -7.12
C THR A 3 -11.85 3.21 -5.63
N GLY A 4 -12.92 3.33 -4.85
CA GLY A 4 -12.88 3.90 -3.50
C GLY A 4 -12.88 2.91 -2.34
N ASP A 5 -12.94 1.59 -2.57
CA ASP A 5 -13.09 0.62 -1.48
C ASP A 5 -12.33 -0.69 -1.76
N ARG A 6 -11.20 -0.59 -2.49
CA ARG A 6 -10.40 -1.76 -2.82
C ARG A 6 -9.19 -1.86 -1.90
N TRP A 7 -9.16 -2.93 -1.13
CA TRP A 7 -7.96 -3.38 -0.45
C TRP A 7 -6.99 -4.00 -1.45
N LEU A 8 -5.74 -3.57 -1.41
CA LEU A 8 -4.64 -4.13 -2.18
C LEU A 8 -3.82 -5.08 -1.31
N THR A 9 -3.27 -6.10 -1.97
CA THR A 9 -2.18 -6.92 -1.45
C THR A 9 -0.82 -6.24 -1.72
N LEU A 10 0.22 -6.71 -1.05
CA LEU A 10 1.59 -6.24 -1.28
C LEU A 10 2.03 -6.43 -2.75
N VAL A 11 1.57 -7.49 -3.40
CA VAL A 11 1.84 -7.78 -4.82
C VAL A 11 1.13 -6.79 -5.73
N GLU A 12 -0.16 -6.52 -5.49
CA GLU A 12 -0.91 -5.54 -6.27
C GLU A 12 -0.36 -4.13 -6.08
N LEU A 13 0.03 -3.77 -4.85
CA LEU A 13 0.65 -2.49 -4.54
C LEU A 13 2.02 -2.33 -5.25
N ALA A 14 2.84 -3.38 -5.29
CA ALA A 14 4.11 -3.36 -6.02
C ALA A 14 3.90 -3.12 -7.53
N GLY A 15 2.90 -3.77 -8.12
CA GLY A 15 2.52 -3.57 -9.52
C GLY A 15 2.02 -2.14 -9.80
N TYR A 16 1.25 -1.57 -8.87
CA TYR A 16 0.71 -0.23 -8.99
C TYR A 16 1.77 0.87 -8.80
N SER A 17 2.63 0.72 -7.78
CA SER A 17 3.55 1.76 -7.32
C SER A 17 4.88 1.84 -8.09
N LYS A 18 5.18 0.86 -8.95
CA LYS A 18 6.52 0.62 -9.52
C LYS A 18 7.64 0.50 -8.47
N LEU A 19 7.30 0.26 -7.20
CA LEU A 19 8.24 0.04 -6.12
C LEU A 19 8.54 -1.46 -6.00
N SER A 20 9.78 -1.80 -5.66
CA SER A 20 10.17 -3.20 -5.45
C SER A 20 9.49 -3.77 -4.20
N HIS A 21 9.16 -5.06 -4.26
CA HIS A 21 8.55 -5.80 -3.15
C HIS A 21 9.39 -5.70 -1.87
N SER A 22 10.72 -5.76 -1.99
CA SER A 22 11.64 -5.60 -0.85
C SER A 22 11.55 -4.23 -0.18
N LYS A 23 11.37 -3.15 -0.97
CA LYS A 23 11.20 -1.80 -0.43
C LYS A 23 9.87 -1.66 0.29
N LEU A 24 8.79 -2.14 -0.32
CA LEU A 24 7.45 -2.13 0.31
C LEU A 24 7.43 -2.95 1.60
N CYS A 25 8.02 -4.15 1.61
CA CYS A 25 8.13 -4.97 2.83
C CYS A 25 8.80 -4.21 3.98
N ARG A 26 9.91 -3.51 3.69
CA ARG A 26 10.63 -2.72 4.70
C ARG A 26 9.81 -1.54 5.20
N MET A 27 9.14 -0.83 4.30
CA MET A 27 8.27 0.30 4.66
C MET A 27 7.10 -0.12 5.55
N VAL A 28 6.50 -1.27 5.25
CA VAL A 28 5.42 -1.85 6.06
C VAL A 28 5.93 -2.23 7.46
N GLN A 29 7.12 -2.81 7.55
CA GLN A 29 7.73 -3.16 8.85
C GLN A 29 8.09 -1.92 9.68
N ASN A 30 8.52 -0.85 9.01
CA ASN A 30 8.87 0.41 9.65
C ASN A 30 7.65 1.28 10.00
N GLY A 31 6.50 1.04 9.38
CA GLY A 31 5.33 1.93 9.47
C GLY A 31 5.41 3.18 8.59
N ASP A 32 6.29 3.18 7.58
CA ASP A 32 6.51 4.32 6.67
C ASP A 32 5.39 4.47 5.62
N ILE A 33 4.56 3.44 5.47
CA ILE A 33 3.47 3.37 4.49
C ILE A 33 2.18 2.96 5.19
N PRO A 34 1.03 3.57 4.85
CA PRO A 34 -0.26 3.18 5.41
C PRO A 34 -0.58 1.72 5.04
N ALA A 35 -0.55 0.84 6.05
CA ALA A 35 -0.79 -0.57 5.90
C ALA A 35 -1.62 -1.09 7.07
N SER A 36 -2.71 -1.80 6.76
CA SER A 36 -3.57 -2.44 7.74
C SER A 36 -3.27 -3.93 7.82
N ARG A 37 -2.97 -4.43 9.02
CA ARG A 37 -2.83 -5.88 9.25
C ARG A 37 -4.20 -6.48 9.55
N ILE A 38 -4.85 -7.01 8.51
CA ILE A 38 -6.16 -7.65 8.64
C ILE A 38 -5.96 -9.16 8.71
N ALA A 39 -6.15 -9.73 9.90
CA ALA A 39 -5.82 -11.12 10.25
C ALA A 39 -4.33 -11.44 10.04
N SER A 40 -3.97 -12.00 8.89
CA SER A 40 -2.62 -12.50 8.57
C SER A 40 -1.90 -11.69 7.48
N PRO A 41 -2.53 -11.35 6.33
CA PRO A 41 -1.86 -10.55 5.31
C PRO A 41 -1.95 -9.05 5.58
N TRP A 42 -0.93 -8.32 5.09
CA TRP A 42 -1.00 -6.87 4.95
C TRP A 42 -2.01 -6.49 3.88
N ARG A 43 -2.79 -5.47 4.17
CA ARG A 43 -3.82 -4.89 3.31
C ARG A 43 -3.59 -3.39 3.23
N PHE A 44 -3.76 -2.84 2.04
CA PHE A 44 -3.54 -1.43 1.77
C PHE A 44 -4.81 -0.84 1.19
N ASP A 45 -5.36 0.21 1.80
CA ASP A 45 -6.47 0.95 1.18
C ASP A 45 -5.89 1.73 -0.01
N ALA A 46 -6.43 1.49 -1.20
CA ALA A 46 -5.94 2.13 -2.43
C ALA A 46 -6.00 3.67 -2.35
N ARG A 47 -7.01 4.25 -1.69
CA ARG A 47 -7.13 5.71 -1.52
C ARG A 47 -6.09 6.25 -0.55
N GLU A 48 -5.85 5.54 0.55
CA GLU A 48 -4.87 5.94 1.55
C GLU A 48 -3.46 5.93 0.95
N ILE A 49 -3.15 4.90 0.15
CA ILE A 49 -1.93 4.82 -0.64
C ILE A 49 -1.83 5.97 -1.64
N GLU A 50 -2.90 6.28 -2.37
CA GLU A 50 -2.90 7.37 -3.35
C GLU A 50 -2.64 8.73 -2.69
N ILE A 51 -3.27 8.99 -1.53
CA ILE A 51 -3.04 10.20 -0.73
C ILE A 51 -1.60 10.26 -0.24
N TRP A 52 -1.09 9.15 0.33
CA TRP A 52 0.29 9.06 0.78
C TRP A 52 1.28 9.28 -0.36
N MET A 53 1.06 8.69 -1.54
CA MET A 53 1.92 8.91 -2.71
C MET A 53 1.96 10.38 -3.12
N LYS A 54 0.79 11.05 -3.10
CA LYS A 54 0.69 12.48 -3.39
C LYS A 54 1.39 13.35 -2.34
N SER A 55 1.51 12.89 -1.09
CA SER A 55 2.19 13.61 -0.02
C SER A 55 3.71 13.39 0.02
N GLN A 56 4.24 12.44 -0.77
CA GLN A 56 5.69 12.20 -0.88
C GLN A 56 6.38 13.09 -1.93
N GLY A 57 5.64 14.01 -2.59
CA GLY A 57 6.16 15.02 -3.51
C GLY A 57 5.96 16.44 -2.96
#